data_AF-A0A8S0FH31-F1
#
_entry.id   AF-A0A8S0FH31-F1
#
_cell.length_a   1.000
_cell.length_b   1.000
_cell.length_c   1.000
_cell.angle_alpha   90.00
_cell.angle_beta   90.00
_cell.angle_gamma   90.00
#
_symmetry.space_group_name_H-M   'P 1'
#
loop_
_entity.id
_entity.type
_entity.pdbx_description
1 polymer ?
#
loop_
_entity_poly.entity_id
_entity_poly.type
_entity_poly.pdbx_seq_one_letter_code
_entity_poly.pdbx_strand_id
1 'polypeptide(L)'
;MQAICAFRLLAPEIELSLSTRESPWFRDRVIPLAINNVSAFSKTQPGGYADNHPELEQFSPHDDRRPEAVAAALTAQGLQPVWKDWDSYLGRPSQRP
;
A
#
# COMPACT_ATOMS: atom_id res chain seq x y z
N MET A 1 3.67 -4.84 15.67
CA MET A 1 4.45 -3.64 16.09
C MET A 1 5.90 -3.99 16.40
N GLN A 2 6.20 -4.87 17.37
CA GLN A 2 7.57 -5.21 17.79
C GLN A 2 8.51 -5.59 16.62
N ALA A 3 8.08 -6.49 15.72
CA ALA A 3 8.89 -6.88 14.57
C ALA A 3 9.21 -5.72 13.61
N ILE A 4 8.22 -4.89 13.30
CA ILE A 4 8.38 -3.71 12.43
C ILE A 4 9.41 -2.74 13.03
N CYS A 5 9.32 -2.47 14.33
CA CYS A 5 10.30 -1.64 15.04
C CYS A 5 11.71 -2.27 15.03
N ALA A 6 11.81 -3.58 15.28
CA ALA A 6 13.09 -4.26 15.28
C ALA A 6 13.79 -4.14 13.92
N PHE A 7 13.08 -4.36 12.81
CA PHE A 7 13.64 -4.17 11.48
C PHE A 7 13.99 -2.71 11.18
N ARG A 8 13.15 -1.76 11.59
CA ARG A 8 13.45 -0.34 11.37
C ARG A 8 14.70 0.13 12.14
N LEU A 9 14.99 -0.45 13.31
CA LEU A 9 16.16 -0.12 14.12
C LEU A 9 17.42 -0.89 13.70
N LEU A 10 17.29 -2.16 13.34
CA LEU A 10 18.42 -3.08 13.15
C LEU A 10 18.77 -3.31 11.67
N ALA A 11 17.87 -2.98 10.75
CA ALA A 11 18.05 -3.15 9.31
C ALA A 11 17.43 -1.97 8.53
N PRO A 12 17.87 -0.72 8.76
CA PRO A 12 17.21 0.48 8.24
C PRO A 12 17.16 0.57 6.71
N GLU A 13 18.08 -0.11 6.02
CA GLU A 13 18.17 -0.13 4.56
C GLU A 13 17.10 -0.99 3.88
N ILE A 14 16.40 -1.85 4.64
CA ILE A 14 15.42 -2.75 4.01
C ILE A 14 14.10 -2.04 3.75
N GLU A 15 13.49 -2.39 2.62
CA GLU A 15 12.11 -2.01 2.36
C GLU A 15 11.17 -2.75 3.31
N LEU A 16 10.27 -1.99 3.95
CA LEU A 16 9.17 -2.50 4.76
C LEU A 16 7.86 -2.10 4.09
N SER A 17 7.19 -3.09 3.52
CA SER A 17 5.92 -2.92 2.84
C SER A 17 4.73 -3.20 3.76
N LEU A 18 3.67 -2.39 3.64
CA LEU A 18 2.41 -2.59 4.35
C LEU A 18 1.24 -2.76 3.37
N SER A 19 0.53 -3.88 3.48
CA SER A 19 -0.56 -4.24 2.57
C SER A 19 -1.93 -3.76 3.06
N THR A 20 -2.95 -3.88 2.21
CA THR A 20 -4.37 -3.60 2.53
C THR A 20 -5.00 -4.62 3.47
N ARG A 21 -4.25 -5.66 3.92
CA ARG A 21 -4.70 -6.58 4.98
C ARG A 21 -4.82 -5.90 6.34
N GLU A 22 -4.10 -4.81 6.54
CA GLU A 22 -4.11 -4.04 7.78
C GLU A 22 -5.20 -2.96 7.76
N SER A 23 -5.79 -2.67 8.91
CA SER A 23 -6.87 -1.68 9.00
C SER A 23 -6.38 -0.24 8.75
N PRO A 24 -7.26 0.67 8.29
CA PRO A 24 -6.94 2.10 8.15
C PRO A 24 -6.35 2.68 9.43
N TRP A 25 -6.95 2.35 10.58
CA TRP A 25 -6.51 2.84 11.89
C TRP A 25 -5.06 2.47 12.21
N PHE A 26 -4.65 1.23 11.89
CA PHE A 26 -3.29 0.76 12.12
C PHE A 26 -2.33 1.36 11.10
N ARG A 27 -2.70 1.34 9.82
CA ARG A 27 -1.90 1.87 8.71
C ARG A 27 -1.55 3.34 8.95
N ASP A 28 -2.53 4.17 9.30
CA ASP A 28 -2.34 5.61 9.52
C ASP A 28 -1.35 5.92 10.66
N ARG A 29 -1.15 4.99 11.60
CA ARG A 29 -0.21 5.13 12.73
C ARG A 29 1.17 4.57 12.47
N VAL A 30 1.25 3.47 11.72
CA VAL A 30 2.51 2.75 11.53
C VAL A 30 3.27 3.25 10.31
N ILE A 31 2.57 3.74 9.28
CA ILE A 31 3.22 4.24 8.07
C ILE A 31 4.22 5.36 8.36
N PRO A 32 3.88 6.42 9.12
CA PRO A 32 4.81 7.51 9.41
C PRO A 32 6.04 7.09 10.22
N LEU A 33 5.98 5.95 10.91
CA LEU A 33 7.04 5.50 11.81
C LEU A 33 8.05 4.58 11.12
N ALA A 34 7.58 3.64 10.30
CA ALA A 34 8.40 2.49 9.94
C ALA A 34 8.15 1.89 8.56
N ILE A 35 7.24 2.42 7.74
CA ILE A 35 6.92 1.84 6.42
C ILE A 35 7.40 2.77 5.32
N ASN A 36 7.89 2.21 4.23
CA ASN A 36 8.36 2.95 3.05
C ASN A 36 7.63 2.56 1.76
N ASN A 37 6.90 1.45 1.75
CA ASN A 37 6.05 1.06 0.62
C ASN A 37 4.66 0.63 1.11
N VAL A 38 3.60 1.08 0.44
CA VAL A 38 2.23 0.77 0.81
C VAL A 38 1.40 0.39 -0.40
N SER A 39 0.60 -0.66 -0.27
CA SER A 39 -0.45 -0.96 -1.26
C SER A 39 -1.73 -0.22 -0.90
N ALA A 40 -2.45 0.29 -1.89
CA ALA A 40 -3.78 0.89 -1.72
C ALA A 40 -4.75 0.25 -2.71
N PHE A 41 -6.03 0.12 -2.31
CA PHE A 41 -7.11 -0.39 -3.15
C PHE A 41 -6.76 -1.68 -3.91
N SER A 42 -6.28 -2.68 -3.17
CA SER A 42 -5.82 -3.94 -3.74
C SER A 42 -7.02 -4.80 -4.19
N LYS A 43 -6.97 -5.32 -5.42
CA LYS A 43 -7.85 -6.40 -5.88
C LYS A 43 -7.12 -7.71 -5.69
N THR A 44 -7.69 -8.57 -4.85
CA THR A 44 -7.09 -9.84 -4.42
C THR A 44 -7.68 -11.04 -5.15
N GLN A 45 -8.56 -10.78 -6.11
CA GLN A 45 -9.15 -11.75 -7.02
C GLN A 45 -8.26 -11.84 -8.26
N PRO A 46 -8.00 -13.05 -8.81
CA PRO A 46 -7.38 -13.18 -10.11
C PRO A 46 -8.17 -12.38 -11.16
N GLY A 47 -7.48 -11.56 -11.95
CA GLY A 47 -8.14 -10.71 -12.94
C GLY A 47 -8.99 -9.56 -12.38
N GLY A 48 -9.01 -9.30 -11.07
CA GLY A 48 -9.94 -8.36 -10.43
C GLY A 48 -9.79 -6.87 -10.80
N TYR A 49 -8.82 -6.51 -11.66
CA TYR A 49 -8.69 -5.18 -12.28
C TYR A 49 -9.18 -5.14 -13.74
N ALA A 50 -9.43 -6.29 -14.37
CA ALA A 50 -9.84 -6.41 -15.77
C ALA A 50 -11.29 -6.90 -15.92
N ASP A 51 -11.72 -7.83 -15.04
CA ASP A 51 -13.07 -8.39 -15.02
C ASP A 51 -13.67 -8.31 -13.61
N ASN A 52 -14.98 -8.08 -13.53
CA ASN A 52 -15.76 -8.12 -12.29
C ASN A 52 -16.36 -9.52 -12.02
N HIS A 53 -15.82 -10.57 -12.66
CA HIS A 53 -16.26 -11.92 -12.38
C HIS A 53 -15.85 -12.26 -10.94
N PRO A 54 -16.79 -12.66 -10.06
CA PRO A 54 -16.44 -13.04 -8.71
C PRO A 54 -15.55 -14.29 -8.77
N GLU A 55 -14.29 -14.11 -8.39
CA GLU A 55 -13.34 -15.20 -8.16
C GLU A 55 -12.95 -15.25 -6.69
N LEU A 56 -12.37 -16.38 -6.28
CA LEU A 56 -11.97 -16.58 -4.89
C LEU A 56 -10.81 -15.63 -4.55
N GLU A 57 -11.03 -14.77 -3.56
CA GLU A 57 -10.01 -13.86 -3.05
C GLU A 57 -8.87 -14.63 -2.38
N GLN A 58 -7.62 -14.24 -2.65
CA GLN A 58 -6.47 -14.77 -1.90
C GLN A 58 -6.53 -14.35 -0.42
N PHE A 59 -7.06 -13.15 -0.16
CA PHE A 59 -7.35 -12.60 1.17
C PHE A 59 -8.33 -11.44 1.04
N SER A 60 -9.09 -11.18 2.10
CA SER A 60 -9.96 -10.01 2.17
C SER A 60 -9.16 -8.77 2.62
N PRO A 61 -9.22 -7.65 1.88
CA PRO A 61 -8.71 -6.37 2.36
C PRO A 61 -9.42 -5.91 3.63
N HIS A 62 -8.71 -5.18 4.48
CA HIS A 62 -9.23 -4.47 5.65
C HIS A 62 -9.18 -2.94 5.43
N ASP A 63 -8.45 -2.47 4.42
CA ASP A 63 -8.44 -1.07 4.00
C ASP A 63 -8.87 -0.96 2.53
N ASP A 64 -10.15 -0.63 2.33
CA ASP A 64 -10.78 -0.43 1.03
C ASP A 64 -10.67 1.01 0.52
N ARG A 65 -9.91 1.88 1.21
CA ARG A 65 -9.71 3.26 0.76
C ARG A 65 -9.06 3.26 -0.62
N ARG A 66 -9.59 4.11 -1.49
CA ARG A 66 -8.98 4.38 -2.78
C ARG A 66 -7.60 5.02 -2.63
N PRO A 67 -6.71 4.91 -3.63
CA PRO A 67 -5.35 5.43 -3.52
C PRO A 67 -5.31 6.94 -3.21
N GLU A 68 -6.26 7.73 -3.71
CA GLU A 68 -6.33 9.18 -3.47
C GLU A 68 -6.61 9.50 -1.99
N ALA A 69 -7.46 8.70 -1.34
CA ALA A 69 -7.78 8.86 0.08
C ALA A 69 -6.60 8.46 0.98
N VAL A 70 -5.87 7.39 0.61
CA VAL A 70 -4.63 7.02 1.31
C VAL A 70 -3.57 8.10 1.14
N ALA A 71 -3.38 8.63 -0.07
CA ALA A 71 -2.45 9.72 -0.34
C ALA A 71 -2.79 10.98 0.47
N ALA A 72 -4.06 11.38 0.54
CA ALA A 72 -4.51 12.50 1.36
C ALA A 72 -4.22 12.29 2.85
N ALA A 73 -4.43 11.08 3.37
CA ALA A 73 -4.11 10.74 4.77
C ALA A 73 -2.61 10.84 5.05
N LEU A 74 -1.75 10.41 4.12
CA LEU A 74 -0.29 10.56 4.23
C LEU A 74 0.13 12.03 4.22
N THR A 75 -0.41 12.82 3.30
CA THR A 75 -0.13 14.27 3.23
C THR A 75 -0.57 15.01 4.49
N ALA A 76 -1.71 14.64 5.08
CA ALA A 76 -2.17 15.20 6.36
C ALA A 76 -1.21 14.89 7.54
N GLN A 77 -0.39 13.84 7.43
CA GLN A 77 0.66 13.48 8.39
C GLN A 77 2.03 14.09 8.03
N GLY A 78 2.09 14.97 7.02
CA GLY A 78 3.34 15.62 6.58
C GLY A 78 4.22 14.74 5.68
N LEU A 79 3.69 13.65 5.14
CA LEU A 79 4.42 12.76 4.24
C LEU A 79 4.12 13.08 2.76
N GLN A 80 5.10 12.81 1.90
CA GLN A 80 4.94 12.92 0.45
C GLN A 80 4.72 11.53 -0.17
N PRO A 81 3.52 11.21 -0.69
CA PRO A 81 3.30 9.99 -1.45
C PRO A 81 4.04 10.05 -2.79
N VAL A 82 4.74 8.97 -3.13
CA VAL A 82 5.42 8.79 -4.43
C VAL A 82 4.79 7.60 -5.14
N TRP A 83 4.39 7.81 -6.39
CA TRP A 83 3.75 6.78 -7.22
C TRP A 83 4.78 6.07 -8.08
N LYS A 84 4.51 4.79 -8.39
CA LYS A 84 5.30 3.98 -9.33
C LYS A 84 4.99 4.37 -10.78
N ASP A 85 5.31 5.59 -11.15
CA ASP A 85 4.96 6.15 -12.47
C ASP A 85 5.93 5.74 -13.60
N TRP A 86 7.08 5.18 -13.24
CA TRP A 86 8.11 4.73 -14.18
C TRP A 86 7.80 3.41 -14.88
N ASP A 87 6.79 2.65 -14.46
CA ASP A 87 6.40 1.39 -15.10
C ASP A 87 6.02 1.57 -16.59
N SER A 88 5.55 2.77 -16.95
CA SER A 88 5.26 3.17 -18.33
C SER A 88 6.48 3.10 -19.25
N TYR A 89 7.67 3.44 -18.76
CA TYR A 89 8.92 3.32 -19.53
C TYR A 89 9.34 1.86 -19.76
N LEU A 90 8.73 0.92 -19.03
CA LEU A 90 8.93 -0.52 -19.18
C LEU A 90 7.79 -1.19 -19.97
N GLY A 91 6.92 -0.41 -20.61
CA GLY A 91 5.79 -0.91 -21.40
C GLY A 91 4.60 -1.40 -20.57
N ARG A 92 4.53 -1.04 -19.29
CA ARG A 92 3.42 -1.40 -18.37
C ARG A 92 2.50 -0.18 -18.14
N PRO A 93 1.22 -0.37 -17.82
CA PRO A 93 0.35 0.75 -17.49
C PRO A 93 0.86 1.52 -16.25
N SER A 94 0.78 2.85 -16.30
CA SER A 94 1.15 3.71 -15.18
C SER A 94 0.19 3.52 -14.01
N GLN A 95 0.70 3.59 -12.78
CA GLN A 95 -0.10 3.48 -11.55
C GLN A 95 -0.44 4.84 -10.92
N ARG A 96 -0.44 5.92 -11.71
CA ARG A 96 -0.94 7.22 -11.23
C ARG A 96 -2.48 7.14 -11.07
N PRO A 97 -3.04 7.72 -9.99
CA PRO A 97 -4.49 7.89 -9.87
C PRO A 97 -5.06 8.81 -10.96
#